data_AF-A0A367KK04-F1
#
_entry.id   AF-A0A367KK04-F1
#
_cell.length_a   1.000
_cell.length_b   1.000
_cell.length_c   1.000
_cell.angle_alpha   90.00
_cell.angle_beta   90.00
_cell.angle_gamma   90.00
#
_symmetry.space_group_name_H-M   'P 1'
#
loop_
_entity.id
_entity.type
_entity.pdbx_description
1 polymer ?
#
loop_
_entity_poly.entity_id
_entity_poly.type
_entity_poly.pdbx_seq_one_letter_code
_entity_poly.pdbx_strand_id
1 'polypeptide(L)'
;DGFLVNKTSAKVLDVRGGPLIDNAWICQYDRKVVSDADNQRWGYNEGYIYVLSDPHMVLDVRGNSTADGTRMILYHRKFGHDNINQLWDLVPAGHVRGEREILFEAEF
;
A
#
# COMPACT_ATOMS: atom_id res chain seq x y z
N ASP A 1 3.67 6.05 -11.27
CA ASP A 1 5.05 5.72 -10.85
C ASP A 1 5.07 4.57 -9.84
N GLY A 2 3.97 4.18 -9.19
CA GLY A 2 3.91 3.01 -8.30
C GLY A 2 3.80 3.38 -6.82
N PHE A 3 3.71 4.66 -6.48
CA PHE A 3 3.38 5.04 -5.11
C PHE A 3 1.87 4.96 -4.88
N LEU A 4 1.45 4.26 -3.82
CA LEU A 4 0.08 4.29 -3.31
C LEU A 4 -0.01 5.34 -2.21
N VAL A 5 -0.57 6.51 -2.53
CA VAL A 5 -0.58 7.69 -1.65
C VAL A 5 -1.89 7.76 -0.87
N ASN A 6 -1.80 7.88 0.45
CA ASN A 6 -2.96 8.19 1.28
C ASN A 6 -3.37 9.65 1.08
N LYS A 7 -4.63 9.88 0.70
CA LYS A 7 -5.15 11.23 0.43
C LYS A 7 -5.16 12.16 1.65
N THR A 8 -5.29 11.62 2.87
CA THR A 8 -5.39 12.41 4.09
C THR A 8 -4.02 12.82 4.63
N SER A 9 -3.08 11.88 4.70
CA SER A 9 -1.76 12.10 5.31
C SER A 9 -0.67 12.47 4.31
N ALA A 10 -0.94 12.33 3.01
CA ALA A 10 0.04 12.42 1.91
C ALA A 10 1.21 11.42 2.00
N LYS A 11 1.19 10.47 2.94
CA LYS A 11 2.17 9.39 3.08
C LYS A 11 1.86 8.26 2.11
N VAL A 12 2.85 7.40 1.87
CA VAL A 12 2.76 6.27 0.92
C VAL A 12 2.74 4.93 1.63
N LEU A 13 2.14 3.91 1.00
CA LEU A 13 2.24 2.51 1.44
C LEU A 13 3.70 2.05 1.42
N ASP A 14 4.20 1.56 2.54
CA ASP A 14 5.60 1.27 2.80
C ASP A 14 5.78 -0.07 3.51
N VAL A 15 6.78 -0.85 3.09
CA VAL A 15 7.28 -1.98 3.87
C VAL A 15 8.24 -1.46 4.94
N ARG A 16 7.81 -1.53 6.20
CA ARG A 16 8.45 -0.90 7.35
C ARG A 16 9.92 -1.27 7.45
N GLY A 17 10.78 -0.25 7.42
CA GLY A 17 12.23 -0.40 7.56
C GLY A 17 12.95 -0.83 6.28
N GLY A 18 12.22 -1.16 5.21
CA GLY A 18 12.78 -1.50 3.90
C GLY A 18 12.99 -2.97 3.52
N PRO A 19 13.09 -3.97 4.43
CA PRO A 19 13.41 -5.33 4.00
C PRO A 19 12.22 -5.98 3.28
N LEU A 20 12.47 -6.48 2.06
CA LEU A 20 11.50 -7.19 1.23
C LEU A 20 11.51 -8.69 1.55
N ILE A 21 11.07 -9.03 2.76
CA ILE A 21 11.06 -10.40 3.27
C ILE A 21 9.69 -10.76 3.85
N ASP A 22 9.45 -12.05 4.02
CA ASP A 22 8.23 -12.55 4.66
C ASP A 22 8.02 -11.96 6.04
N ASN A 23 6.77 -11.63 6.33
CA ASN A 23 6.31 -11.05 7.59
C ASN A 23 6.82 -9.63 7.87
N ALA A 24 7.50 -8.98 6.92
CA ALA A 24 7.81 -7.56 7.04
C ALA A 24 6.50 -6.77 7.15
N TRP A 25 6.47 -5.78 8.05
CA TRP A 25 5.23 -5.07 8.35
C TRP A 25 4.93 -4.04 7.28
N ILE A 26 3.64 -3.82 7.02
CA ILE A 26 3.19 -2.72 6.18
C ILE A 26 2.81 -1.53 7.05
N CYS A 27 3.21 -0.34 6.63
CA CYS A 27 2.83 0.93 7.25
C CYS A 27 2.62 2.01 6.19
N GLN A 28 2.24 3.20 6.65
CA GLN A 28 2.40 4.41 5.84
C GLN A 28 3.70 5.11 6.26
N TYR A 29 4.43 5.68 5.31
CA TYR A 29 5.65 6.42 5.57
C TYR A 29 5.80 7.61 4.62
N ASP A 30 6.68 8.54 4.94
CA ASP A 30 6.99 9.64 4.03
C ASP A 30 7.58 9.11 2.72
N ARG A 31 7.17 9.72 1.61
CA ARG A 31 7.58 9.31 0.26
C ARG A 31 9.09 9.49 0.08
N LYS A 32 9.80 8.41 -0.24
CA LYS A 32 11.22 8.43 -0.59
C LYS A 32 11.43 8.89 -2.03
N VAL A 33 12.66 9.33 -2.32
CA VAL A 33 13.12 9.54 -3.70
C VAL A 33 13.13 8.21 -4.46
N VAL A 34 12.85 8.27 -5.76
CA VAL A 34 12.60 7.07 -6.58
C VAL A 34 13.73 6.04 -6.54
N SER A 35 14.99 6.46 -6.43
CA SER A 35 16.16 5.57 -6.38
C SER A 35 16.21 4.68 -5.14
N ASP A 36 15.56 5.10 -4.05
CA ASP A 36 15.66 4.46 -2.73
C ASP A 36 14.29 3.93 -2.26
N ALA A 37 13.31 3.95 -3.17
CA ALA A 37 11.91 3.75 -2.85
C ALA A 37 11.42 2.33 -3.12
N ASP A 38 12.26 1.33 -3.37
CA ASP A 38 11.81 -0.03 -3.72
C ASP A 38 10.73 -0.57 -2.77
N ASN A 39 10.86 -0.31 -1.47
CA ASN A 39 9.90 -0.70 -0.44
C ASN A 39 8.59 0.12 -0.40
N GLN A 40 8.39 1.04 -1.33
CA GLN A 40 7.24 1.95 -1.46
C GLN A 40 6.62 1.93 -2.87
N ARG A 41 7.08 1.02 -3.73
CA ARG A 41 6.74 1.00 -5.16
C ARG A 41 5.98 -0.27 -5.48
N TRP A 42 4.72 -0.09 -5.79
CA TRP A 42 3.74 -1.16 -5.92
C TRP A 42 3.16 -1.22 -7.33
N GLY A 43 3.02 -2.42 -7.84
CA GLY A 43 2.22 -2.76 -9.01
C GLY A 43 0.93 -3.45 -8.59
N TYR A 44 0.00 -3.56 -9.53
CA TYR A 44 -1.24 -4.32 -9.36
C TYR A 44 -1.50 -5.16 -10.60
N ASN A 45 -1.65 -6.47 -10.42
CA ASN A 45 -1.98 -7.40 -11.50
C ASN A 45 -2.69 -8.64 -10.94
N GLU A 46 -3.76 -9.08 -11.60
CA GLU A 46 -4.51 -10.30 -11.22
C GLU A 46 -4.89 -10.37 -9.73
N GLY A 47 -5.26 -9.24 -9.14
CA GLY A 47 -5.62 -9.14 -7.71
C GLY A 47 -4.44 -8.97 -6.76
N TYR A 48 -3.19 -9.16 -7.20
CA TYR A 48 -2.04 -8.97 -6.33
C TYR A 48 -1.57 -7.52 -6.35
N ILE A 49 -1.36 -6.96 -5.17
CA ILE A 49 -0.57 -5.75 -4.97
C ILE A 49 0.86 -6.20 -4.65
N TYR A 50 1.81 -5.93 -5.55
CA TYR A 50 3.16 -6.51 -5.50
C TYR A 50 4.24 -5.44 -5.54
N VAL A 51 5.44 -5.74 -5.03
CA VAL A 51 6.58 -4.81 -5.07
C VAL A 51 7.16 -4.76 -6.48
N LEU A 52 7.36 -3.57 -7.05
CA LEU A 52 7.81 -3.44 -8.46
C LEU A 52 9.20 -4.02 -8.70
N SER A 53 10.11 -3.93 -7.73
CA SER A 53 11.47 -4.50 -7.82
C SER A 53 11.53 -5.99 -7.52
N ASP A 54 10.51 -6.56 -6.87
CA ASP A 54 10.36 -7.99 -6.61
C ASP A 54 8.88 -8.42 -6.65
N PRO A 55 8.36 -8.76 -7.85
CA PRO A 55 6.96 -9.14 -8.04
C PRO A 55 6.53 -10.44 -7.34
N HIS A 56 7.47 -11.17 -6.72
CA HIS A 56 7.14 -12.32 -5.88
C HIS A 56 6.70 -11.90 -4.47
N MET A 57 6.97 -10.66 -4.05
CA MET A 57 6.56 -10.14 -2.75
C MET A 57 5.27 -9.33 -2.86
N VAL A 58 4.24 -9.76 -2.14
CA VAL A 58 2.87 -9.23 -2.25
C VAL A 58 2.29 -8.83 -0.90
N LEU A 59 1.28 -7.97 -0.95
CA LEU A 59 0.49 -7.54 0.19
C LEU A 59 -0.39 -8.70 0.71
N ASP A 60 -0.23 -9.05 1.98
CA ASP A 60 -0.86 -10.23 2.60
C ASP A 60 -1.53 -9.85 3.93
N VAL A 61 -2.75 -10.35 4.15
CA VAL A 61 -3.41 -10.34 5.46
C VAL A 61 -2.90 -11.52 6.29
N ARG A 62 -2.18 -11.21 7.38
CA ARG A 62 -1.45 -12.22 8.16
C ARG A 62 -2.36 -13.38 8.58
N GLY A 63 -1.95 -14.59 8.19
CA GLY A 63 -2.58 -15.84 8.62
C GLY A 63 -3.99 -16.07 8.07
N ASN A 64 -4.37 -15.40 6.97
CA ASN A 64 -5.72 -15.48 6.39
C ASN A 64 -6.83 -15.13 7.42
N SER A 65 -6.50 -14.29 8.40
CA SER A 65 -7.41 -13.92 9.48
C SER A 65 -8.41 -12.89 8.99
N THR A 66 -9.68 -13.09 9.37
CA THR A 66 -10.79 -12.15 9.13
C THR A 66 -11.06 -11.22 10.31
N ALA A 67 -10.28 -11.32 11.39
CA ALA A 67 -10.46 -10.48 12.57
C ALA A 67 -10.06 -9.03 12.29
N ASP A 68 -10.84 -8.09 12.82
CA ASP A 68 -10.54 -6.65 12.74
C ASP A 68 -9.17 -6.33 13.35
N GLY A 69 -8.45 -5.42 12.71
CA GLY A 69 -7.10 -5.04 13.14
C GLY A 69 -6.03 -6.09 12.85
N THR A 70 -6.35 -7.18 12.13
CA THR A 70 -5.33 -8.11 11.62
C THR A 70 -4.27 -7.35 10.86
N ARG A 71 -3.00 -7.65 11.18
CA ARG A 71 -1.87 -6.96 10.59
C ARG A 71 -1.70 -7.33 9.11
N MET A 72 -1.46 -6.30 8.31
CA MET A 72 -0.96 -6.44 6.96
C MET A 72 0.56 -6.64 6.95
N ILE A 73 1.03 -7.59 6.15
CA ILE A 73 2.43 -7.93 5.99
C ILE A 73 2.80 -8.00 4.51
N LEU A 74 4.09 -7.97 4.24
CA LEU A 74 4.65 -8.43 2.99
C LEU A 74 4.89 -9.95 3.10
N TYR A 75 4.57 -10.69 2.04
CA TYR A 75 4.78 -12.13 1.99
C TYR A 75 5.00 -12.61 0.57
N HIS A 76 5.67 -13.74 0.38
CA HIS A 76 5.78 -14.39 -0.92
C HIS A 76 4.40 -14.71 -1.50
N ARG A 77 4.25 -14.49 -2.81
CA ARG A 77 3.04 -14.79 -3.58
C ARG A 77 2.73 -16.28 -3.49
N LYS A 78 1.53 -16.58 -3.00
CA LYS A 78 0.93 -17.92 -2.97
C LYS A 78 0.13 -18.15 -4.24
N PHE A 79 -0.08 -19.42 -4.57
CA PHE A 79 -0.89 -19.86 -5.72
C PHE A 79 -1.92 -20.89 -5.26
N GLY A 80 -3.00 -21.06 -6.02
CA GLY A 80 -4.06 -22.00 -5.68
C GLY A 80 -4.98 -21.47 -4.58
N HIS A 81 -5.54 -22.35 -3.75
CA HIS A 81 -6.61 -22.00 -2.80
C HIS A 81 -6.15 -21.19 -1.58
N ASP A 82 -4.84 -21.16 -1.30
CA ASP A 82 -4.29 -20.53 -0.10
C ASP A 82 -3.88 -19.06 -0.31
N ASN A 83 -4.21 -18.47 -1.47
CA ASN A 83 -3.78 -17.12 -1.85
C ASN A 83 -4.82 -16.03 -1.58
N ILE A 84 -6.02 -16.37 -1.11
CA ILE A 84 -7.13 -15.42 -1.06
C ILE A 84 -6.84 -14.22 -0.15
N ASN A 85 -5.99 -14.41 0.86
CA ASN A 85 -5.52 -13.35 1.75
C ASN A 85 -4.48 -12.39 1.10
N GLN A 86 -4.14 -12.63 -0.16
CA GLN A 86 -3.21 -11.84 -0.98
C GLN A 86 -3.88 -11.22 -2.21
N LEU A 87 -5.18 -11.49 -2.41
CA LEU A 87 -5.96 -10.96 -3.52
C LEU A 87 -6.79 -9.76 -3.06
N TRP A 88 -6.76 -8.70 -3.85
CA TRP A 88 -7.32 -7.40 -3.53
C TRP A 88 -8.11 -6.87 -4.72
N ASP A 89 -9.34 -6.43 -4.47
CA ASP A 89 -10.07 -5.60 -5.43
C ASP A 89 -9.80 -4.12 -5.14
N LEU A 90 -9.33 -3.39 -6.14
CA LEU A 90 -9.19 -1.95 -6.06
C LEU A 90 -10.51 -1.28 -6.45
N VAL A 91 -11.24 -0.80 -5.45
CA VAL A 91 -12.49 -0.06 -5.65
C VAL A 91 -12.26 1.46 -5.63
N PRO A 92 -12.88 2.24 -6.53
CA PRO A 92 -12.81 3.69 -6.47
C PRO A 92 -13.32 4.24 -5.14
N ALA A 93 -12.53 5.07 -4.46
CA ALA A 93 -12.86 5.63 -3.15
C ALA A 93 -14.01 6.67 -3.15
N GLY A 94 -14.59 6.99 -4.31
CA GLY A 94 -15.58 8.05 -4.46
C GLY A 94 -15.02 9.46 -4.21
N HIS A 95 -15.91 10.41 -3.89
CA HIS A 95 -15.53 11.77 -3.49
C HIS A 95 -14.91 11.75 -2.09
N VAL A 96 -13.59 11.75 -2.05
CA VAL A 96 -12.82 12.00 -0.83
C VAL A 96 -12.68 13.50 -0.70
N ARG A 97 -13.30 14.12 0.33
CA ARG A 97 -13.12 15.56 0.64
C ARG A 97 -11.63 15.82 0.81
N GLY A 98 -11.02 16.38 -0.21
CA GLY A 98 -9.60 16.63 -0.28
C GLY A 98 -9.39 18.06 -0.69
N GLU A 99 -9.64 18.98 0.23
CA GLU A 99 -9.10 20.34 0.19
C GLU A 99 -9.36 20.95 1.58
N ARG A 100 -8.30 21.40 2.25
CA ARG A 100 -8.48 22.53 3.17
C ARG A 100 -8.91 23.66 2.25
N GLU A 101 -10.15 24.10 2.35
CA GLU A 101 -10.55 25.42 1.85
C GLU A 101 -9.63 26.43 2.53
N ILE A 102 -8.55 26.82 1.85
CA ILE A 102 -7.87 28.06 2.21
C ILE A 102 -8.75 29.14 1.61
N LEU A 103 -9.71 29.60 2.40
CA LEU A 103 -10.41 30.86 2.14
C LEU A 103 -9.36 31.96 2.19
N PHE A 104 -8.71 32.25 1.07
CA PHE A 104 -8.09 33.55 0.87
C PHE A 104 -9.23 34.53 0.57
N GLU A 105 -9.81 35.10 1.62
CA GLU A 105 -10.43 36.41 1.49
C GLU A 105 -9.30 37.43 1.40
N ALA A 106 -8.89 37.73 0.17
CA ALA A 106 -8.23 38.98 -0.14
C ALA A 106 -9.27 39.88 -0.80
N GLU A 107 -9.96 40.67 0.00
CA GLU A 107 -10.60 41.88 -0.51
C GLU A 107 -9.59 43.03 -0.43
N PHE A 108 -9.34 43.66 -1.58
CA PHE A 108 -8.65 44.94 -1.71
C PHE A 108 -9.64 46.08 -1.51
#